data_AF-A0A815TVQ3-F1
#
_entry.id   AF-A0A815TVQ3-F1
#
_cell.length_a   1.000
_cell.length_b   1.000
_cell.length_c   1.000
_cell.angle_alpha   90.00
_cell.angle_beta   90.00
_cell.angle_gamma   90.00
#
_symmetry.space_group_name_H-M   'P 1'
#
loop_
_entity.id
_entity.type
_entity.pdbx_description
1 polymer ?
#
loop_
_entity_poly.entity_id
_entity_poly.type
_entity_poly.pdbx_seq_one_letter_code
_entity_poly.pdbx_strand_id
1 'polypeptide(L)'
;LSFQVDIERESLIIKINDLSKDSIISIIIYYSISNTKCTALQWLTKEQTADRKYPYMFSQCQDTPGVKSTFTAKITCPKLLTVLMSGLQTKYDENTTTFYFEQKQAIPSYLIAIAVGQLVSYDLSPRIRV
;
A
#
# COMPACT_ATOMS: atom_id res chain seq x y z
N LEU A 1 7.42 26.42 5.09
CA LEU A 1 7.32 24.95 5.25
C LEU A 1 8.73 24.42 5.48
N SER A 2 8.98 23.77 6.61
CA SER A 2 10.26 23.08 6.87
C SER A 2 9.97 21.67 7.38
N PHE A 3 10.84 20.73 7.07
CA PHE A 3 10.73 19.36 7.57
C PHE A 3 12.02 18.96 8.29
N GLN A 4 11.87 18.15 9.33
CA GLN A 4 12.98 17.51 10.04
C GLN A 4 12.65 16.04 10.19
N VAL A 5 13.63 15.20 9.86
CA VAL A 5 13.60 13.77 10.18
C VAL A 5 14.35 13.60 11.49
N ASP A 6 13.63 13.24 12.54
CA ASP A 6 14.23 12.88 13.82
C ASP A 6 14.54 11.39 13.77
N ILE A 7 15.83 11.07 13.62
CA ILE A 7 16.33 9.70 13.48
C ILE A 7 16.30 8.98 14.83
N GLU A 8 16.40 9.69 15.95
CA GLU A 8 16.39 9.09 17.29
C GLU A 8 14.98 8.68 17.73
N ARG A 9 13.97 9.45 17.31
CA ARG A 9 12.56 9.17 17.61
C ARG A 9 11.80 8.51 16.47
N GLU A 10 12.47 8.18 15.37
CA GLU A 10 11.88 7.63 14.15
C GLU A 10 10.65 8.43 13.67
N SER A 11 10.71 9.76 13.77
CA SER A 11 9.56 10.63 13.49
C SER A 11 9.85 11.65 12.39
N LEU A 12 8.85 11.86 11.53
CA LEU A 12 8.87 12.89 10.50
C LEU A 12 8.08 14.10 10.99
N ILE A 13 8.77 15.22 11.22
CA ILE A 13 8.15 16.45 11.69
C ILE A 13 8.02 17.40 10.50
N ILE A 14 6.79 17.74 10.14
CA ILE A 14 6.48 18.73 9.10
C ILE A 14 5.92 19.98 9.79
N LYS A 15 6.69 21.09 9.75
CA LYS A 15 6.27 22.37 10.32
C LYS A 15 5.42 23.10 9.30
N ILE A 16 4.15 23.29 9.67
CA ILE A 16 3.18 24.07 8.91
C ILE A 16 2.92 25.37 9.68
N ASN A 17 3.05 26.51 9.00
CA ASN A 17 2.83 27.83 9.61
C ASN A 17 1.33 28.19 9.58
N ASP A 18 0.91 29.03 10.53
CA ASP A 18 -0.39 29.71 10.65
C ASP A 18 -1.52 29.18 9.77
N LEU A 19 -2.18 28.13 10.26
CA LEU A 19 -3.38 27.58 9.66
C LEU A 19 -4.61 28.07 10.40
N SER A 20 -5.62 28.52 9.67
CA SER A 20 -6.94 28.69 10.27
C SER A 20 -7.51 27.33 10.65
N LYS A 21 -8.34 27.32 11.70
CA LYS A 21 -9.18 26.16 12.03
C LYS A 21 -9.98 25.80 10.76
N ASP A 22 -9.96 24.52 10.39
CA ASP A 22 -10.60 23.94 9.20
C ASP A 22 -9.88 24.10 7.84
N SER A 23 -8.63 24.59 7.83
CA SER A 23 -7.81 24.56 6.60
C SER A 23 -7.50 23.14 6.13
N ILE A 24 -7.80 22.82 4.87
CA ILE A 24 -7.40 21.56 4.21
C ILE A 24 -6.05 21.76 3.52
N ILE A 25 -5.12 20.84 3.75
CA ILE A 25 -3.76 20.90 3.21
C ILE A 25 -3.44 19.59 2.53
N SER A 26 -2.80 19.67 1.38
CA SER A 26 -2.25 18.51 0.68
C SER A 26 -0.75 18.44 0.87
N ILE A 27 -0.26 17.34 1.41
CA ILE A 27 1.16 17.07 1.62
C ILE A 27 1.56 15.90 0.72
N ILE A 28 2.56 16.11 -0.14
CA ILE A 28 3.12 15.07 -0.99
C ILE A 28 4.47 14.66 -0.42
N ILE A 29 4.59 13.38 -0.07
CA ILE A 29 5.81 12.79 0.48
C ILE A 29 6.37 11.81 -0.54
N TYR A 30 7.55 12.11 -1.06
CA TYR A 30 8.32 11.17 -1.87
C TYR A 30 9.21 10.34 -0.95
N TYR A 31 9.00 9.02 -0.91
CA TYR A 31 9.78 8.12 -0.08
C TYR A 31 10.06 6.81 -0.81
N SER A 32 11.04 6.07 -0.30
CA SER A 32 11.32 4.70 -0.69
C SER A 32 11.59 3.87 0.56
N ILE A 33 11.24 2.60 0.49
CA ILE A 33 11.53 1.63 1.55
C ILE A 33 12.83 0.91 1.24
N SER A 34 13.67 0.66 2.25
CA SER A 34 14.80 -0.25 2.11
C SER A 34 14.37 -1.67 2.48
N ASN A 35 14.80 -2.65 1.68
CA ASN A 35 14.41 -4.07 1.81
C ASN A 35 14.80 -4.68 3.18
N THR A 36 15.76 -4.08 3.91
CA THR A 36 16.29 -4.66 5.15
C THR A 36 15.60 -4.21 6.44
N LYS A 37 14.74 -3.19 6.42
CA LYS A 37 14.17 -2.60 7.64
C LYS A 37 12.65 -2.44 7.65
N CYS A 38 11.97 -2.76 6.56
CA CYS A 38 10.51 -2.66 6.52
C CYS A 38 9.88 -3.87 7.22
N THR A 39 9.40 -3.70 8.44
CA THR A 39 8.71 -4.75 9.21
C THR A 39 7.29 -4.99 8.72
N ALA A 40 6.69 -4.02 8.04
CA ALA A 40 5.33 -4.10 7.54
C ALA A 40 5.19 -4.90 6.23
N LEU A 41 6.30 -5.28 5.59
CA LEU A 41 6.29 -6.00 4.31
C LEU A 41 7.13 -7.27 4.43
N GLN A 42 6.54 -8.39 4.03
CA GLN A 42 7.26 -9.63 3.87
C GLN A 42 7.56 -9.85 2.39
N TRP A 43 8.85 -9.97 2.07
CA TRP A 43 9.33 -10.34 0.74
C TRP A 43 9.72 -11.82 0.75
N LEU A 44 9.19 -12.57 -0.20
CA LEU A 44 9.49 -13.97 -0.42
C LEU A 44 10.26 -14.13 -1.73
N THR A 45 11.36 -14.87 -1.70
CA THR A 45 12.04 -15.30 -2.92
C THR A 45 11.17 -16.31 -3.67
N LYS A 46 11.46 -16.52 -4.95
CA LYS A 46 10.73 -17.52 -5.74
C LYS A 46 10.81 -18.90 -5.07
N GLU A 47 11.92 -19.31 -4.46
CA GLU A 47 12.05 -20.62 -3.82
C GLU A 47 11.10 -20.81 -2.63
N GLN A 48 10.65 -19.71 -2.02
CA GLN A 48 9.73 -19.68 -0.89
C GLN A 48 8.25 -19.65 -1.34
N THR A 49 7.97 -19.53 -2.64
CA THR A 49 6.61 -19.59 -3.18
C THR A 49 6.21 -21.01 -3.56
N ALA A 50 4.91 -21.28 -3.60
CA ALA A 50 4.37 -22.59 -3.95
C ALA A 50 4.76 -23.04 -5.37
N ASP A 51 4.82 -22.09 -6.32
CA ASP A 51 5.15 -22.38 -7.72
C ASP A 51 6.65 -22.43 -8.01
N ARG A 52 7.47 -21.92 -7.08
CA ARG A 52 8.92 -21.76 -7.18
C ARG A 52 9.43 -20.94 -8.38
N LYS A 53 8.55 -20.18 -9.03
CA LYS A 53 8.84 -19.50 -10.30
C LYS A 53 8.95 -17.99 -10.14
N TYR A 54 8.07 -17.39 -9.36
CA TYR A 54 7.97 -15.95 -9.21
C TYR A 54 8.09 -15.54 -7.74
N PRO A 55 8.65 -14.34 -7.43
CA PRO A 55 8.66 -13.83 -6.06
C PRO A 55 7.25 -13.44 -5.61
N TYR A 56 7.09 -13.30 -4.30
CA TYR A 56 5.83 -12.88 -3.69
C TYR A 56 6.08 -11.82 -2.61
N MET A 57 5.18 -10.85 -2.48
CA MET A 57 5.23 -9.83 -1.44
C MET A 57 3.84 -9.60 -0.87
N PHE A 58 3.75 -9.41 0.44
CA PHE A 58 2.52 -8.97 1.08
C PHE A 58 2.80 -8.06 2.27
N SER A 59 1.83 -7.23 2.62
CA SER A 59 1.90 -6.36 3.79
C SER A 59 1.18 -6.93 5.01
N GLN A 60 1.74 -6.66 6.18
CA GLN A 60 1.08 -6.82 7.47
C GLN A 60 1.52 -5.66 8.37
N CYS A 61 0.64 -4.69 8.59
CA CYS A 61 0.92 -3.54 9.45
C CYS A 61 0.25 -3.73 10.81
N GLN A 62 1.00 -3.49 11.89
CA GLN A 62 0.47 -3.34 13.24
C GLN A 62 0.58 -1.85 13.60
N ASP A 63 -0.53 -1.12 13.57
CA ASP A 63 -0.57 0.31 13.90
C ASP A 63 -1.82 0.62 14.75
N THR A 64 -1.83 1.80 15.38
CA THR A 64 -2.86 2.24 16.32
C THR A 64 -4.13 2.68 15.58
N PRO A 65 -5.34 2.23 15.97
CA PRO A 65 -6.61 2.47 15.26
C PRO A 65 -7.14 3.92 15.31
N GLY A 66 -6.37 4.89 15.80
CA GLY A 66 -6.86 6.19 16.23
C GLY A 66 -7.40 7.11 15.13
N VAL A 67 -6.99 6.90 13.87
CA VAL A 67 -7.39 7.72 12.72
C VAL A 67 -7.88 6.83 11.59
N LYS A 68 -8.98 7.22 10.95
CA LYS A 68 -9.57 6.54 9.78
C LYS A 68 -9.53 7.44 8.57
N SER A 69 -9.15 6.87 7.42
CA SER A 69 -9.03 7.60 6.16
C SER A 69 -9.46 6.73 4.98
N THR A 70 -9.96 7.37 3.93
CA THR A 70 -10.11 6.75 2.60
C THR A 70 -8.78 6.79 1.86
N PHE A 71 -8.58 5.91 0.88
CA PHE A 71 -7.38 5.97 0.05
C PHE A 71 -7.65 5.61 -1.42
N THR A 72 -6.78 6.13 -2.27
CA THR A 72 -6.63 5.70 -3.66
C THR A 72 -5.20 5.27 -3.88
N ALA A 73 -4.97 4.21 -4.64
CA ALA A 73 -3.63 3.71 -4.89
C ALA A 73 -3.41 3.43 -6.38
N LYS A 74 -2.24 3.81 -6.88
CA LYS A 74 -1.73 3.49 -8.21
C LYS A 74 -0.43 2.68 -8.06
N ILE A 75 -0.46 1.42 -8.45
CA ILE A 75 0.66 0.49 -8.24
C ILE A 75 1.09 -0.07 -9.57
N THR A 76 2.38 0.01 -9.86
CA THR A 76 2.99 -0.64 -11.03
C THR A 76 3.82 -1.82 -10.56
N CYS A 77 3.66 -2.97 -11.21
CA CYS A 77 4.45 -4.18 -10.95
C CYS A 77 4.98 -4.79 -12.25
N PRO A 78 5.91 -5.76 -12.18
CA PRO A 78 6.34 -6.50 -13.36
C PRO A 78 5.17 -7.20 -14.09
N LYS A 79 5.23 -7.27 -15.43
CA LYS A 79 4.17 -7.78 -16.34
C LYS A 79 3.54 -9.13 -15.98
N LEU A 80 4.26 -9.98 -15.25
CA LEU A 80 3.83 -11.34 -14.92
C LEU A 80 3.25 -11.46 -13.52
N LEU A 81 3.14 -10.36 -12.77
CA LEU A 81 2.60 -10.35 -11.42
C LEU A 81 1.27 -9.60 -11.39
N THR A 82 0.42 -10.01 -10.45
CA THR A 82 -0.86 -9.36 -10.15
C THR A 82 -0.75 -8.66 -8.81
N VAL A 83 -1.39 -7.49 -8.70
CA VAL A 83 -1.52 -6.74 -7.45
C VAL A 83 -2.94 -6.90 -6.91
N LEU A 84 -3.06 -7.14 -5.61
CA LEU A 84 -4.31 -7.03 -4.86
C LEU A 84 -4.13 -6.04 -3.71
N MET A 85 -5.21 -5.37 -3.32
CA MET A 85 -5.24 -4.45 -2.18
C MET A 85 -6.54 -4.54 -1.40
N SER A 86 -6.57 -3.95 -0.20
CA SER A 86 -7.80 -3.74 0.60
C SER A 86 -8.67 -2.58 0.08
N GLY A 87 -8.86 -2.53 -1.23
CA GLY A 87 -9.71 -1.56 -1.94
C GLY A 87 -10.27 -2.17 -3.22
N LEU A 88 -11.29 -1.53 -3.79
CA LEU A 88 -11.89 -1.97 -5.04
C LEU A 88 -10.97 -1.60 -6.21
N GLN A 89 -10.64 -2.57 -7.06
CA GLN A 89 -9.91 -2.31 -8.29
C GLN A 89 -10.81 -1.55 -9.26
N THR A 90 -10.37 -0.36 -9.69
CA THR A 90 -11.14 0.52 -10.57
C THR A 90 -10.65 0.49 -12.01
N LYS A 91 -9.36 0.24 -12.22
CA LYS A 91 -8.74 0.20 -13.54
C LYS A 91 -7.48 -0.68 -13.54
N TYR A 92 -7.18 -1.28 -14.69
CA TYR A 92 -5.91 -1.93 -14.99
C TYR A 92 -5.39 -1.42 -16.34
N ASP A 93 -4.11 -1.04 -16.38
CA ASP A 93 -3.39 -0.65 -17.59
C ASP A 93 -2.37 -1.74 -17.95
N GLU A 94 -2.67 -2.49 -19.00
CA GLU A 94 -1.83 -3.59 -19.49
C GLU A 94 -0.47 -3.10 -20.03
N ASN A 95 -0.41 -1.92 -20.63
CA ASN A 95 0.80 -1.41 -21.28
C ASN A 95 1.90 -1.13 -20.25
N THR A 96 1.52 -0.52 -19.13
CA THR A 96 2.42 -0.18 -18.03
C THR A 96 2.38 -1.20 -16.89
N THR A 97 1.47 -2.18 -16.93
CA THR A 97 1.19 -3.11 -15.84
C THR A 97 0.89 -2.36 -14.54
N THR A 98 -0.05 -1.41 -14.63
CA THR A 98 -0.44 -0.54 -13.53
C THR A 98 -1.88 -0.81 -13.08
N PHE A 99 -2.05 -1.06 -11.80
CA PHE A 99 -3.33 -1.30 -11.14
C PHE A 99 -3.77 -0.05 -10.36
N TYR A 100 -5.06 0.23 -10.40
CA TYR A 100 -5.68 1.35 -9.70
C TYR A 100 -6.72 0.82 -8.72
N PHE A 101 -6.64 1.27 -7.47
CA PHE A 101 -7.55 0.88 -6.40
C PHE A 101 -8.17 2.10 -5.72
N GLU A 102 -9.40 1.94 -5.26
CA GLU A 102 -10.13 2.95 -4.51
C GLU A 102 -10.81 2.32 -3.29
N GLN A 103 -10.60 2.91 -2.12
CA GLN A 103 -11.30 2.57 -0.89
C GLN A 103 -12.11 3.77 -0.41
N LYS A 104 -13.42 3.74 -0.69
CA LYS A 104 -14.38 4.81 -0.36
C LYS A 104 -14.79 4.82 1.10
N GLN A 105 -14.64 3.70 1.81
CA GLN A 105 -14.94 3.61 3.24
C GLN A 105 -13.71 4.04 4.04
N ALA A 106 -13.89 4.97 4.98
CA ALA A 106 -12.80 5.36 5.88
C ALA A 106 -12.41 4.17 6.77
N ILE A 107 -11.17 3.71 6.61
CA ILE A 107 -10.58 2.61 7.38
C ILE A 107 -9.35 3.08 8.15
N PRO A 108 -9.03 2.47 9.29
CA PRO A 108 -7.75 2.71 9.95
C PRO A 108 -6.56 2.21 9.11
N SER A 109 -5.39 2.82 9.31
CA SER A 109 -4.14 2.57 8.57
C SER A 109 -3.74 1.10 8.52
N TYR A 110 -3.89 0.37 9.63
CA TYR A 110 -3.50 -1.05 9.72
C TYR A 110 -4.35 -1.99 8.83
N LEU A 111 -5.50 -1.53 8.31
CA LEU A 111 -6.30 -2.29 7.34
C LEU A 111 -5.88 -2.04 5.89
N ILE A 112 -4.87 -1.19 5.64
CA ILE A 112 -4.26 -1.07 4.31
C ILE A 112 -3.41 -2.32 4.08
N ALA A 113 -3.88 -3.15 3.15
CA ALA A 113 -3.22 -4.39 2.76
C ALA A 113 -2.85 -4.34 1.28
N ILE A 114 -1.70 -4.89 0.94
CA ILE A 114 -1.25 -5.12 -0.44
C ILE A 114 -0.65 -6.52 -0.55
N ALA A 115 -0.91 -7.18 -1.67
CA ALA A 115 -0.25 -8.42 -2.06
C ALA A 115 0.16 -8.34 -3.54
N VAL A 116 1.36 -8.81 -3.85
CA VAL A 116 1.92 -8.81 -5.20
C VAL A 116 2.61 -10.14 -5.46
N GLY A 117 2.23 -10.81 -6.53
CA GLY A 117 2.84 -12.08 -6.92
C GLY A 117 2.12 -12.71 -8.10
N GLN A 118 2.45 -13.96 -8.39
CA GLN A 118 1.70 -14.71 -9.40
C GLN A 118 0.42 -15.27 -8.78
N LEU A 119 -0.68 -14.54 -8.96
CA LEU A 119 -1.98 -14.85 -8.37
C LEU A 119 -2.95 -15.29 -9.46
N VAL A 120 -3.70 -16.35 -9.17
CA VAL A 120 -4.82 -16.83 -9.99
C VAL A 120 -6.10 -16.64 -9.20
N SER A 121 -7.20 -16.36 -9.91
CA SER A 121 -8.49 -16.17 -9.27
C SER A 121 -9.52 -17.18 -9.72
N TYR A 122 -10.37 -17.62 -8.79
CA TYR A 122 -11.52 -18.47 -9.03
C TYR A 122 -12.77 -17.90 -8.34
N ASP A 123 -13.85 -17.70 -9.11
CA ASP A 123 -15.11 -17.14 -8.59
C ASP A 123 -15.95 -18.25 -7.94
N LEU A 124 -16.23 -18.11 -6.64
CA LEU A 124 -17.10 -19.02 -5.89
C LEU A 124 -18.55 -18.55 -5.87
N SER A 125 -18.76 -17.23 -5.94
CA SER A 125 -20.10 -16.61 -5.98
C SER A 125 -20.01 -15.21 -6.59
N PRO A 126 -21.14 -14.53 -6.85
CA PRO A 126 -21.14 -13.17 -7.40
C PRO A 126 -20.39 -12.11 -6.57
N ARG A 127 -20.08 -12.41 -5.30
CA ARG A 127 -19.38 -11.50 -4.37
C ARG A 127 -18.13 -12.11 -3.72
N ILE A 128 -17.77 -13.35 -4.07
CA ILE A 128 -16.65 -14.07 -3.44
C ILE A 128 -15.77 -14.68 -4.52
N ARG A 129 -14.48 -14.33 -4.45
CA ARG A 129 -13.40 -14.81 -5.30
C ARG A 129 -12.24 -15.26 -4.42
N VAL A 130 -11.59 -16.36 -4.77
CA VAL A 130 -10.37 -16.88 -4.14
C VAL A 130 -9.21 -16.85 -5.09
#